data_AF-A0A379FTE4-F1
#
_entry.id   AF-A0A379FTE4-F1
#
_cell.length_a   1.000
_cell.length_b   1.000
_cell.length_c   1.000
_cell.angle_alpha   90.00
_cell.angle_beta   90.00
_cell.angle_gamma   90.00
#
_symmetry.space_group_name_H-M   'P 1'
#
loop_
_entity.id
_entity.type
_entity.pdbx_description
1 polymer ?
#
loop_
_entity_poly.entity_id
_entity_poly.type
_entity_poly.pdbx_seq_one_letter_code
_entity_poly.pdbx_strand_id
1 'polypeptide(L)'
;MRQFGRQLKLVIGNTHESLEITNLRVTFEVKKTLTPEPNPAVIQIYNLNNSHRNLLTSKVFNRAALSVGYDELRLIYSGDIIEANTHRDGEDFISELICGDGFRAFTSTLVNKTLSAGQRDSDILKENAKAMGIDSGVTDLPYDRQLPRGKVLFGDAREVMHKIAKNNRAQWSIQDSQLTCFTPR
;
A
#
# COMPACT_ATOMS: atom_id res chain seq x y z
N MET A 1 8.42 22.78 -22.66
CA MET A 1 7.68 23.28 -21.47
C MET A 1 8.65 23.38 -20.31
N ARG A 2 8.86 24.58 -19.77
CA ARG A 2 9.63 24.79 -18.53
C ARG A 2 8.85 24.14 -17.38
N GLN A 3 9.32 23.01 -16.88
CA GLN A 3 8.87 22.49 -15.59
C GLN A 3 9.45 23.42 -14.52
N PHE A 4 8.59 24.25 -13.90
CA PHE A 4 8.97 25.15 -12.80
C PHE A 4 9.34 24.32 -11.57
N GLY A 5 10.55 23.75 -11.55
CA GLY A 5 11.08 22.97 -10.44
C GLY A 5 10.33 21.66 -10.13
N ARG A 6 9.24 21.32 -10.83
CA ARG A 6 8.45 20.11 -10.51
C ARG A 6 9.27 18.85 -10.77
N GLN A 7 9.46 18.07 -9.72
CA GLN A 7 10.11 16.77 -9.77
C GLN A 7 9.07 15.68 -9.51
N LEU A 8 9.19 14.59 -10.25
CA LEU A 8 8.41 13.38 -10.06
C LEU A 8 9.36 12.20 -10.09
N LYS A 9 9.14 11.26 -9.16
CA LYS A 9 9.83 9.98 -9.10
C LYS A 9 8.79 8.89 -8.91
N LEU A 10 8.63 8.07 -9.94
CA LEU A 10 7.82 6.86 -9.88
C LEU A 10 8.75 5.66 -9.83
N VAL A 11 8.60 4.82 -8.81
CA VAL A 11 9.31 3.56 -8.69
C VAL A 11 8.30 2.43 -8.89
N ILE A 12 8.52 1.58 -9.89
CA ILE A 12 7.73 0.37 -10.14
C ILE A 12 8.63 -0.85 -10.03
N GLY A 13 8.14 -1.95 -9.45
CA GLY A 13 9.00 -3.10 -9.22
C GLY A 13 8.37 -4.21 -8.42
N ASN A 14 9.22 -5.02 -7.81
CA ASN A 14 8.90 -6.04 -6.84
C ASN A 14 9.96 -6.03 -5.71
N THR A 15 10.03 -7.10 -4.92
CA THR A 15 10.98 -7.22 -3.80
C THR A 15 12.45 -7.35 -4.23
N HIS A 16 12.72 -7.77 -5.46
CA HIS A 16 14.06 -8.10 -5.96
C HIS A 16 14.60 -7.05 -6.93
N GLU A 17 13.74 -6.49 -7.78
CA GLU A 17 14.10 -5.55 -8.83
C GLU A 17 13.10 -4.39 -8.88
N SER A 18 13.61 -3.22 -9.23
CA SER A 18 12.79 -2.01 -9.39
C SER A 18 13.33 -1.14 -10.51
N LEU A 19 12.42 -0.40 -11.11
CA LEU A 19 12.66 0.60 -12.12
C LEU A 19 12.27 1.97 -11.57
N GLU A 20 13.20 2.90 -11.63
CA GLU A 20 12.98 4.30 -11.30
C GLU A 20 12.70 5.11 -12.57
N ILE A 21 11.62 5.88 -12.54
CA ILE A 21 11.15 6.74 -13.63
C ILE A 21 11.11 8.18 -13.13
N THR A 22 12.01 9.01 -13.66
CA THR A 22 12.10 10.45 -13.35
C THR A 22 11.98 11.33 -14.60
N ASN A 23 12.34 10.80 -15.77
CA ASN A 23 12.47 11.57 -17.01
C ASN A 23 11.32 11.33 -18.02
N LEU A 24 10.33 10.52 -17.68
CA LEU A 24 9.16 10.29 -18.53
C LEU A 24 7.97 11.11 -18.05
N ARG A 25 7.06 11.43 -18.97
CA ARG A 25 5.77 12.01 -18.60
C ARG A 25 4.95 10.95 -17.85
N VAL A 26 4.48 11.34 -16.67
CA VAL A 26 3.60 10.53 -15.83
C VAL A 26 2.38 11.36 -15.45
N THR A 27 1.19 10.80 -15.61
CA THR A 27 -0.07 11.34 -15.06
C THR A 27 -0.57 10.38 -13.99
N PHE A 28 -1.26 10.90 -12.98
CA PHE A 28 -1.77 10.08 -11.90
C PHE A 28 -3.03 10.69 -11.28
N GLU A 29 -3.89 9.81 -10.79
CA GLU A 29 -5.05 10.13 -9.95
C GLU A 29 -4.96 9.22 -8.72
N VAL A 30 -4.93 9.81 -7.52
CA VAL A 30 -4.84 9.08 -6.24
C VAL A 30 -6.01 9.50 -5.37
N LYS A 31 -6.74 8.53 -4.82
CA LYS A 31 -7.82 8.78 -3.86
C LYS A 31 -7.46 8.14 -2.53
N LYS A 32 -7.28 8.96 -1.50
CA LYS A 32 -7.05 8.49 -0.12
C LYS A 32 -8.33 8.66 0.70
N THR A 33 -8.75 7.58 1.34
CA THR A 33 -9.82 7.57 2.34
C THR A 33 -9.24 7.13 3.68
N LEU A 34 -10.02 7.27 4.74
CA LEU A 34 -9.69 6.73 6.06
C LEU A 34 -10.34 5.36 6.31
N THR A 35 -10.91 4.77 5.26
CA THR A 35 -11.64 3.52 5.36
C THR A 35 -10.68 2.33 5.21
N PRO A 36 -11.07 1.12 5.64
CA PRO A 36 -10.22 -0.06 5.53
C PRO A 36 -9.93 -0.48 4.08
N GLU A 37 -10.81 -0.12 3.14
CA GLU A 37 -10.66 -0.48 1.74
C GLU A 37 -9.37 0.11 1.15
N PRO A 38 -8.63 -0.65 0.31
CA PRO A 38 -7.42 -0.17 -0.34
C PRO A 38 -7.65 1.13 -1.10
N ASN A 39 -6.79 2.13 -0.86
CA ASN A 39 -6.85 3.41 -1.56
C ASN A 39 -6.54 3.21 -3.05
N PRO A 40 -7.45 3.53 -3.98
CA PRO A 40 -7.20 3.32 -5.39
C PRO A 40 -6.32 4.43 -5.97
N ALA A 41 -5.47 4.05 -6.92
CA ALA A 41 -4.74 4.98 -7.76
C ALA A 41 -4.68 4.50 -9.21
N VAL A 42 -4.73 5.45 -10.14
CA VAL A 42 -4.47 5.22 -11.57
C VAL A 42 -3.21 6.00 -11.92
N ILE A 43 -2.20 5.32 -12.47
CA ILE A 43 -0.93 5.94 -12.87
C ILE A 43 -0.68 5.60 -14.34
N GLN A 44 -0.50 6.60 -15.19
CA GLN A 44 -0.20 6.40 -16.60
C GLN A 44 1.21 6.91 -16.91
N ILE A 45 1.99 6.07 -17.59
CA ILE A 45 3.37 6.32 -17.97
C ILE A 45 3.44 6.40 -19.49
N TYR A 46 3.99 7.48 -20.02
CA TYR A 46 4.11 7.69 -21.46
C TYR A 46 5.48 7.22 -21.98
N ASN A 47 5.45 6.51 -23.11
CA ASN A 47 6.59 6.06 -23.88
C ASN A 47 7.59 5.19 -23.09
N LEU A 48 7.06 4.32 -22.24
CA LEU A 48 7.86 3.31 -21.56
C LEU A 48 8.46 2.32 -22.59
N ASN A 49 9.72 1.91 -22.38
CA ASN A 49 10.39 1.00 -23.31
C ASN A 49 9.70 -0.37 -23.39
N ASN A 50 9.98 -1.14 -24.45
CA ASN A 50 9.30 -2.42 -24.66
C ASN A 50 9.60 -3.47 -23.57
N SER A 51 10.84 -3.52 -23.06
CA SER A 51 11.25 -4.49 -22.05
C SER A 51 10.53 -4.27 -20.71
N HIS A 52 10.45 -3.02 -20.23
CA HIS A 52 9.77 -2.69 -18.98
C HIS A 52 8.24 -2.80 -19.11
N ARG A 53 7.68 -2.49 -20.30
CA ARG A 53 6.26 -2.78 -20.57
C ARG A 53 5.95 -4.26 -20.44
N ASN A 54 6.82 -5.13 -20.96
CA ASN A 54 6.65 -6.57 -20.82
C ASN A 54 6.71 -7.02 -19.34
N LEU A 55 7.59 -6.42 -18.52
CA LEU A 55 7.67 -6.73 -17.08
C LEU A 55 6.40 -6.32 -16.31
N LEU A 56 5.75 -5.22 -16.73
CA LEU A 56 4.45 -4.80 -16.19
C LEU A 56 3.33 -5.75 -16.61
N THR A 57 3.19 -6.01 -17.91
CA THR A 57 2.12 -6.88 -18.43
C THR A 57 2.25 -8.33 -17.95
N SER A 58 3.47 -8.81 -17.73
CA SER A 58 3.73 -10.15 -17.15
C SER A 58 3.54 -10.22 -15.63
N LYS A 59 3.13 -9.12 -14.99
CA LYS A 59 2.90 -9.01 -13.53
C LYS A 59 4.13 -9.28 -12.67
N VAL A 60 5.33 -9.21 -13.25
CA VAL A 60 6.61 -9.32 -12.52
C VAL A 60 6.79 -8.09 -11.63
N PHE A 61 6.51 -6.90 -12.17
CA PHE A 61 6.37 -5.69 -11.38
C PHE A 61 4.96 -5.63 -10.78
N ASN A 62 4.89 -5.60 -9.46
CA ASN A 62 3.64 -5.72 -8.71
C ASN A 62 3.46 -4.63 -7.64
N ARG A 63 4.39 -3.68 -7.53
CA ARG A 63 4.32 -2.55 -6.60
C ARG A 63 4.68 -1.25 -7.29
N ALA A 64 4.02 -0.17 -6.89
CA ALA A 64 4.31 1.19 -7.33
C ALA A 64 4.47 2.13 -6.13
N ALA A 65 5.42 3.05 -6.21
CA ALA A 65 5.62 4.13 -5.25
C ALA A 65 5.82 5.44 -6.00
N LEU A 66 4.98 6.43 -5.71
CA LEU A 66 4.95 7.73 -6.37
C LEU A 66 5.38 8.81 -5.38
N SER A 67 6.46 9.50 -5.73
CA SER A 67 6.95 10.68 -5.01
C SER A 67 6.88 11.90 -5.92
N VAL A 68 6.39 13.02 -5.39
CA VAL A 68 6.28 14.29 -6.13
C VAL A 68 6.75 15.45 -5.26
N GLY A 69 7.21 16.52 -5.90
CA GLY A 69 7.72 17.69 -5.20
C GLY A 69 8.12 18.82 -6.13
N TYR A 70 8.56 19.92 -5.54
CA TYR A 70 9.26 21.00 -6.24
C TYR A 70 10.75 20.89 -5.90
N ASP A 71 11.15 21.30 -4.70
CA ASP A 71 12.55 21.21 -4.27
C ASP A 71 12.87 19.88 -3.59
N GLU A 72 11.93 19.33 -2.83
CA GLU A 72 12.05 18.04 -2.14
C GLU A 72 10.94 17.09 -2.59
N LEU A 73 11.33 15.87 -2.96
CA LEU A 73 10.39 14.79 -3.26
C LEU A 73 9.80 14.21 -1.98
N ARG A 74 8.47 14.10 -1.93
CA ARG A 74 7.77 13.39 -0.85
C ARG A 74 6.93 12.27 -1.43
N LEU A 75 6.91 11.13 -0.75
CA LEU A 75 6.04 10.02 -1.07
C LEU A 75 4.59 10.45 -0.87
N ILE A 76 3.78 10.31 -1.91
CA ILE A 76 2.34 10.62 -1.85
C ILE A 76 1.46 9.38 -2.01
N TYR A 77 2.02 8.29 -2.53
CA TYR A 77 1.31 7.03 -2.71
C TYR A 77 2.30 5.87 -2.78
N SER A 78 1.99 4.77 -2.10
CA SER A 78 2.63 3.47 -2.32
C SER A 78 1.60 2.36 -2.25
N GLY A 79 1.56 1.47 -3.24
CA GLY A 79 0.58 0.39 -3.28
C GLY A 79 0.91 -0.72 -4.26
N ASP A 80 0.07 -1.74 -4.26
CA ASP A 80 0.16 -2.89 -5.16
C ASP A 80 -0.38 -2.50 -6.54
N ILE A 81 0.27 -2.98 -7.60
CA ILE A 81 -0.26 -2.94 -8.96
C ILE A 81 -1.22 -4.12 -9.13
N ILE A 82 -2.51 -3.81 -9.30
CA ILE A 82 -3.59 -4.80 -9.47
C ILE A 82 -3.66 -5.21 -10.94
N GLU A 83 -3.61 -4.22 -11.83
CA GLU A 83 -3.69 -4.41 -13.27
C GLU A 83 -2.73 -3.44 -13.97
N ALA A 84 -2.15 -3.90 -15.06
CA ALA A 84 -1.29 -3.10 -15.92
C ALA A 84 -1.69 -3.33 -17.37
N ASN A 85 -2.14 -2.25 -18.02
CA ASN A 85 -2.57 -2.26 -19.41
C ASN A 85 -1.66 -1.34 -20.22
N THR A 86 -1.32 -1.75 -21.43
CA THR A 86 -0.60 -0.90 -22.37
C THR A 86 -1.41 -0.75 -23.63
N HIS A 87 -1.63 0.48 -24.05
CA HIS A 87 -2.26 0.80 -25.32
C HIS A 87 -1.46 1.87 -26.05
N ARG A 88 -1.77 2.05 -27.33
CA ARG A 88 -1.16 3.09 -28.16
C ARG A 88 -2.21 4.16 -28.41
N ASP A 89 -1.84 5.42 -28.19
CA ASP A 89 -2.67 6.58 -28.50
C ASP A 89 -1.88 7.51 -29.41
N GLY A 90 -2.24 7.54 -30.70
CA GLY A 90 -1.48 8.20 -31.74
C GLY A 90 -0.04 7.68 -31.85
N GLU A 91 0.93 8.54 -31.59
CA GLU A 91 2.36 8.20 -31.60
C GLU A 91 2.88 7.72 -30.24
N ASP A 92 2.12 7.95 -29.17
CA ASP A 92 2.52 7.62 -27.81
C ASP A 92 2.11 6.18 -27.42
N PHE A 93 2.97 5.52 -26.64
CA PHE A 93 2.61 4.31 -25.92
C PHE A 93 2.29 4.65 -24.47
N ILE A 94 1.09 4.31 -24.02
CA ILE A 94 0.62 4.62 -22.67
C ILE A 94 0.51 3.31 -21.90
N SER A 95 1.26 3.23 -20.79
CA SER A 95 1.15 2.15 -19.81
C SER A 95 0.34 2.65 -18.61
N GLU A 96 -0.88 2.15 -18.47
CA GLU A 96 -1.80 2.46 -17.39
C GLU A 96 -1.72 1.39 -16.30
N LEU A 97 -1.52 1.84 -15.07
CA LEU A 97 -1.44 1.01 -13.88
C LEU A 97 -2.64 1.32 -12.99
N ILE A 98 -3.42 0.29 -12.68
CA ILE A 98 -4.47 0.34 -11.66
C ILE A 98 -3.87 -0.23 -10.39
N CYS A 99 -3.80 0.60 -9.36
CA CYS A 99 -3.13 0.28 -8.10
C CYS A 99 -4.11 0.35 -6.92
N GLY A 100 -3.78 -0.39 -5.86
CA GLY A 100 -4.45 -0.28 -4.57
C GLY A 100 -3.46 -0.33 -3.40
N ASP A 101 -3.55 0.63 -2.49
CA ASP A 101 -2.71 0.73 -1.30
C ASP A 101 -3.00 -0.42 -0.33
N GLY A 102 -2.05 -1.34 -0.19
CA GLY A 102 -2.22 -2.55 0.62
C GLY A 102 -3.26 -3.52 0.10
N PHE A 103 -3.56 -3.53 -1.21
CA PHE A 103 -4.57 -4.42 -1.79
C PHE A 103 -4.30 -5.90 -1.49
N ARG A 104 -3.05 -6.36 -1.64
CA ARG A 104 -2.70 -7.76 -1.33
C ARG A 104 -2.82 -8.06 0.16
N ALA A 105 -2.32 -7.13 0.99
CA ALA A 105 -2.42 -7.21 2.46
C ALA A 105 -3.88 -7.30 2.94
N PHE A 106 -4.78 -6.53 2.30
CA PHE A 106 -6.19 -6.48 2.65
C PHE A 106 -6.98 -7.69 2.16
N THR A 107 -6.69 -8.21 0.96
CA THR A 107 -7.54 -9.21 0.30
C THR A 107 -7.10 -10.66 0.50
N SER A 108 -5.80 -10.90 0.67
CA SER A 108 -5.20 -12.22 0.48
C SER A 108 -4.36 -12.71 1.66
N THR A 109 -4.33 -11.96 2.77
CA THR A 109 -3.51 -12.32 3.94
C THR A 109 -4.29 -13.09 4.98
N LEU A 110 -3.74 -14.24 5.37
CA LEU A 110 -4.19 -15.02 6.51
C LEU A 110 -3.19 -14.91 7.66
N VAL A 111 -3.71 -14.77 8.88
CA VAL A 111 -2.92 -14.93 10.10
C VAL A 111 -3.10 -16.34 10.63
N ASN A 112 -1.98 -16.97 10.96
CA ASN A 112 -1.95 -18.24 11.68
C ASN A 112 -0.84 -18.17 12.73
N LYS A 113 -1.14 -17.61 13.91
CA LYS A 113 -0.16 -17.44 14.98
C LYS A 113 -0.79 -17.64 16.36
N THR A 114 -0.05 -18.28 17.25
CA THR A 114 -0.42 -18.39 18.67
C THR A 114 0.36 -17.36 19.47
N LEU A 115 -0.34 -16.55 20.25
CA LEU A 115 0.24 -15.58 21.15
C LEU A 115 0.18 -16.11 22.59
N SER A 116 1.26 -15.87 23.35
CA SER A 116 1.34 -16.22 24.76
C SER A 116 0.48 -15.28 25.62
N ALA A 117 0.23 -15.70 26.87
CA ALA A 117 -0.39 -14.83 27.85
C ALA A 117 0.49 -13.59 28.08
N GLY A 118 -0.14 -12.44 28.34
CA GLY A 118 0.56 -11.19 28.62
C GLY A 118 0.81 -10.29 27.41
N GLN A 119 0.57 -10.77 26.18
CA GLN A 119 0.59 -9.94 24.96
C GLN A 119 -0.59 -8.96 24.93
N ARG A 120 -0.42 -7.83 24.24
CA ARG A 120 -1.41 -6.75 24.12
C ARG A 120 -2.06 -6.69 22.74
N ASP A 121 -3.15 -5.93 22.59
CA ASP A 121 -3.77 -5.70 21.28
C ASP A 121 -2.81 -5.00 20.30
N SER A 122 -1.93 -4.14 20.82
CA SER A 122 -0.81 -3.54 20.06
C SER A 122 0.19 -4.58 19.53
N ASP A 123 0.44 -5.66 20.28
CA ASP A 123 1.29 -6.76 19.80
C ASP A 123 0.57 -7.58 18.72
N ILE A 124 -0.74 -7.82 18.89
CA ILE A 124 -1.57 -8.48 17.87
C ILE A 124 -1.52 -7.69 16.57
N LEU A 125 -1.66 -6.36 16.63
CA LEU A 125 -1.61 -5.48 15.46
C LEU A 125 -0.27 -5.60 14.74
N LYS A 126 0.85 -5.57 15.48
CA LYS A 126 2.19 -5.73 14.90
C LYS A 126 2.37 -7.08 14.24
N GLU A 127 1.90 -8.15 14.86
CA GLU A 127 1.96 -9.50 14.27
C GLU A 127 1.08 -9.63 13.03
N ASN A 128 -0.08 -8.95 13.03
CA ASN A 128 -0.95 -8.88 11.86
C ASN A 128 -0.31 -8.08 10.71
N ALA A 129 0.33 -6.96 11.00
CA ALA A 129 1.09 -6.16 10.02
C ALA A 129 2.23 -6.97 9.39
N LYS A 130 2.98 -7.72 10.21
CA LYS A 130 4.02 -8.65 9.72
C LYS A 130 3.45 -9.72 8.79
N ALA A 131 2.32 -10.32 9.14
CA ALA A 131 1.66 -11.31 8.28
C ALA A 131 1.19 -10.69 6.95
N MET A 132 0.73 -9.44 7.00
CA MET A 132 0.35 -8.65 5.83
C MET A 132 1.55 -8.18 4.98
N GLY A 133 2.79 -8.30 5.47
CA GLY A 133 3.99 -7.84 4.77
C GLY A 133 4.09 -6.31 4.69
N ILE A 134 3.44 -5.60 5.62
CA ILE A 134 3.41 -4.14 5.69
C ILE A 134 3.93 -3.66 7.04
N ASP A 135 4.39 -2.41 7.10
CA ASP A 135 4.88 -1.82 8.34
C ASP A 135 3.71 -1.34 9.22
N SER A 136 3.97 -1.19 10.52
CA SER A 136 3.01 -0.55 11.43
C SER A 136 3.19 0.96 11.37
N GLY A 137 2.14 1.68 10.99
CA GLY A 137 2.08 3.13 10.99
C GLY A 137 1.63 3.68 12.33
N VAL A 138 0.96 4.83 12.30
CA VAL A 138 0.39 5.46 13.51
C VAL A 138 -0.60 4.48 14.16
N THR A 139 -0.41 4.22 15.45
CA THR A 139 -1.25 3.29 16.22
C THR A 139 -1.75 3.99 17.46
N ASP A 140 -3.05 4.24 17.52
CA ASP A 140 -3.75 4.75 18.69
C ASP A 140 -4.79 3.71 19.16
N LEU A 141 -4.49 3.05 20.27
CA LEU A 141 -5.29 1.99 20.87
C LEU A 141 -5.58 2.36 22.33
N PRO A 142 -6.62 3.17 22.61
CA PRO A 142 -6.89 3.67 23.97
C PRO A 142 -7.32 2.58 24.96
N TYR A 143 -7.74 1.41 24.48
CA TYR A 143 -8.15 0.27 25.30
C TYR A 143 -7.24 -0.95 25.05
N ASP A 144 -5.91 -0.72 25.01
CA ASP A 144 -4.89 -1.74 24.71
C ASP A 144 -4.85 -2.86 25.77
N ARG A 145 -5.70 -3.86 25.56
CA ARG A 145 -5.96 -4.92 26.52
C ARG A 145 -4.86 -5.95 26.53
N GLN A 146 -4.42 -6.33 27.73
CA GLN A 146 -3.56 -7.49 27.91
C GLN A 146 -4.35 -8.81 27.87
N LEU A 147 -3.85 -9.78 27.11
CA LEU A 147 -4.43 -11.11 27.01
C LEU A 147 -4.20 -11.88 28.33
N PRO A 148 -5.27 -12.27 29.06
CA PRO A 148 -5.13 -12.99 30.33
C PRO A 148 -4.68 -14.45 30.13
N ARG A 149 -4.82 -14.98 28.92
CA ARG A 149 -4.43 -16.34 28.51
C ARG A 149 -3.88 -16.29 27.09
N GLY A 150 -3.14 -17.32 26.71
CA GLY A 150 -2.71 -17.47 25.32
C GLY A 150 -3.91 -17.49 24.36
N LYS A 151 -3.71 -16.94 23.17
CA LYS A 151 -4.76 -16.81 22.15
C LYS A 151 -4.23 -17.29 20.81
N VAL A 152 -5.00 -18.16 20.15
CA VAL A 152 -4.74 -18.57 18.77
C VAL A 152 -5.43 -17.58 17.83
N LEU A 153 -4.67 -17.01 16.91
CA LEU A 153 -5.16 -16.17 15.83
C LEU A 153 -5.12 -16.98 14.54
N PHE A 154 -6.31 -17.35 14.06
CA PHE A 154 -6.48 -18.02 12.78
C PHE A 154 -7.61 -17.33 12.00
N GLY A 155 -7.32 -16.90 10.78
CA GLY A 155 -8.29 -16.30 9.88
C GLY A 155 -7.75 -15.13 9.10
N ASP A 156 -8.66 -14.41 8.46
CA ASP A 156 -8.35 -13.25 7.62
C ASP A 156 -7.76 -12.11 8.46
N ALA A 157 -6.64 -11.55 8.00
CA ALA A 157 -5.93 -10.49 8.68
C ALA A 157 -6.78 -9.21 8.82
N ARG A 158 -7.70 -8.94 7.89
CA ARG A 158 -8.63 -7.80 7.99
C ARG A 158 -9.65 -7.99 9.12
N GLU A 159 -10.12 -9.22 9.32
CA GLU A 159 -11.08 -9.56 10.38
C GLU A 159 -10.44 -9.44 11.77
N VAL A 160 -9.16 -9.79 11.87
CA VAL A 160 -8.37 -9.55 13.08
C VAL A 160 -8.30 -8.04 13.37
N MET A 161 -8.01 -7.22 12.36
CA MET A 161 -7.99 -5.76 12.52
C MET A 161 -9.34 -5.15 12.87
N HIS A 162 -10.44 -5.60 12.23
CA HIS A 162 -11.78 -5.16 12.59
C HIS A 162 -12.11 -5.43 14.06
N LYS A 163 -11.67 -6.59 14.61
CA LYS A 163 -11.87 -6.90 16.03
C LYS A 163 -11.04 -6.00 16.95
N ILE A 164 -9.77 -5.75 16.62
CA ILE A 164 -8.90 -4.85 17.41
C ILE A 164 -9.47 -3.44 17.43
N ALA A 165 -9.80 -2.91 16.24
CA ALA A 165 -10.35 -1.59 16.06
C ALA A 165 -11.67 -1.42 16.84
N LYS A 166 -12.58 -2.40 16.73
CA LYS A 166 -13.85 -2.41 17.49
C LYS A 166 -13.63 -2.40 19.00
N ASN A 167 -12.72 -3.23 19.51
CA ASN A 167 -12.41 -3.27 20.94
C ASN A 167 -11.82 -1.95 21.46
N ASN A 168 -11.06 -1.27 20.61
CA ASN A 168 -10.40 -0.01 20.93
C ASN A 168 -11.22 1.23 20.58
N ARG A 169 -12.45 1.07 20.06
CA ARG A 169 -13.27 2.17 19.51
C ARG A 169 -12.49 3.03 18.51
N ALA A 170 -11.64 2.37 17.73
CA ALA A 170 -10.78 2.98 16.73
C ALA A 170 -11.25 2.60 15.31
N GLN A 171 -10.71 3.31 14.33
CA GLN A 171 -10.79 3.00 12.91
C GLN A 171 -9.40 2.59 12.41
N TRP A 172 -9.35 1.85 11.32
CA TRP A 172 -8.10 1.41 10.72
C TRP A 172 -8.14 1.53 9.20
N SER A 173 -6.98 1.78 8.60
CA SER A 173 -6.77 1.86 7.16
C SER A 173 -5.32 1.49 6.83
N ILE A 174 -5.05 1.10 5.60
CA ILE A 174 -3.68 0.98 5.10
C ILE A 174 -3.35 2.26 4.34
N GLN A 175 -2.24 2.91 4.71
CA GLN A 175 -1.79 4.18 4.14
C GLN A 175 -0.32 4.09 3.78
N ASP A 176 -0.01 4.30 2.51
CA ASP A 176 1.34 4.24 1.96
C ASP A 176 2.07 2.94 2.35
N SER A 177 1.37 1.81 2.23
CA SER A 177 1.81 0.48 2.68
C SER A 177 2.10 0.36 4.18
N GLN A 178 1.45 1.16 5.02
CA GLN A 178 1.52 1.06 6.48
C GLN A 178 0.14 0.85 7.10
N LEU A 179 0.05 -0.09 8.03
CA LEU A 179 -1.17 -0.33 8.79
C LEU A 179 -1.34 0.76 9.85
N THR A 180 -2.37 1.59 9.69
CA THR A 180 -2.66 2.72 10.57
C THR A 180 -3.96 2.48 11.34
N CYS A 181 -3.95 2.75 12.64
CA CYS A 181 -5.10 2.68 13.52
C CYS A 181 -5.23 3.99 14.30
N PHE A 182 -6.41 4.62 14.26
CA PHE A 182 -6.64 5.93 14.85
C PHE A 182 -8.02 6.01 15.50
N THR A 183 -8.15 6.82 16.54
CA THR A 183 -9.44 7.09 17.16
C THR A 183 -10.14 8.26 16.44
N PRO A 184 -11.43 8.13 16.06
CA PRO A 184 -12.19 9.27 15.59
C PRO A 184 -12.36 10.26 16.76
N ARG A 185 -11.95 11.51 16.55
CA ARG A 185 -12.15 12.61 17.51
C ARG A 185 -13.60 13.09 17.51
#